data_AF-A0A1F7XKD0-F1
#
_entry.id   AF-A0A1F7XKD0-F1
#
_cell.length_a   1.000
_cell.length_b   1.000
_cell.length_c   1.000
_cell.angle_alpha   90.00
_cell.angle_beta   90.00
_cell.angle_gamma   90.00
#
_symmetry.space_group_name_H-M   'P 1'
#
loop_
_entity.id
_entity.type
_entity.pdbx_description
1 polymer ?
#
loop_
_entity_poly.entity_id
_entity_poly.type
_entity_poly.pdbx_seq_one_letter_code
_entity_poly.pdbx_strand_id
1 'polypeptide(L)' 'MIKLTKEEKEKKIKELEEKLEKYSEKLAKKKLGYGDVVRTRFGDSYSDQLRDDTNALELVINSIKEELDALNKVVPNK' A
#
# COMPACT_ATOMS: atom_id res chain seq x y z
N MET A 1 11.99 -17.20 21.94
CA MET A 1 11.91 -16.14 20.92
C MET A 1 12.20 -16.77 19.56
N ILE A 2 11.20 -16.93 18.71
CA ILE A 2 11.40 -17.49 17.36
C ILE A 2 12.02 -16.37 16.52
N LYS A 3 13.33 -16.45 16.26
CA LYS A 3 13.98 -15.56 15.29
C LYS A 3 13.57 -16.07 13.91
N LEU A 4 12.88 -15.25 13.11
CA LEU A 4 12.70 -15.56 11.69
C LEU A 4 14.08 -15.83 11.07
N THR A 5 14.18 -16.92 10.31
CA THR A 5 15.37 -17.24 9.53
C THR A 5 15.55 -16.22 8.40
N LYS A 6 16.77 -16.11 7.87
CA LYS A 6 17.10 -15.16 6.78
C LYS A 6 16.22 -15.40 5.54
N GLU A 7 16.00 -16.66 5.17
CA GLU A 7 15.13 -17.04 4.04
C GLU A 7 13.66 -16.66 4.28
N GLU A 8 13.13 -16.88 5.50
CA GLU A 8 11.76 -16.48 5.82
C GLU A 8 11.57 -14.96 5.78
N LYS A 9 12.60 -14.20 6.18
CA LYS A 9 12.59 -12.74 6.05
C LYS A 9 12.61 -12.28 4.60
N GLU A 10 13.50 -12.84 3.78
CA GLU A 10 13.60 -12.50 2.36
C GLU A 10 12.29 -12.81 1.63
N LYS A 11 11.69 -13.98 1.90
CA LYS A 11 10.38 -14.35 1.36
C LYS A 11 9.30 -13.36 1.78
N LYS A 12 9.29 -12.97 3.07
CA LYS A 12 8.30 -12.03 3.60
C LYS A 12 8.47 -10.61 3.04
N ILE A 13 9.71 -10.15 2.85
CA ILE A 13 10.01 -8.87 2.19
C ILE A 13 9.46 -8.89 0.77
N LYS A 14 9.74 -9.95 0.00
CA LYS A 14 9.24 -10.10 -1.37
C LYS A 14 7.71 -10.10 -1.44
N GLU A 15 7.04 -10.83 -0.53
CA GLU A 15 5.57 -10.83 -0.44
C GLU A 15 4.99 -9.45 -0.12
N LEU A 16 5.68 -8.66 0.72
CA LEU A 16 5.27 -7.30 1.06
C LEU A 16 5.54 -6.32 -0.10
N GLU A 17 6.63 -6.48 -0.83
CA GLU A 17 6.93 -5.70 -2.05
C GLU A 17 5.88 -5.95 -3.14
N GLU A 18 5.53 -7.21 -3.41
CA GLU A 18 4.47 -7.56 -4.37
C GLU A 18 3.10 -6.98 -3.95
N LYS A 19 2.79 -7.00 -2.64
CA LYS A 19 1.58 -6.35 -2.10
C LYS A 19 1.65 -4.84 -2.28
N LEU A 20 2.78 -4.21 -1.99
CA LEU A 20 3.00 -2.78 -2.11
C LEU A 20 2.75 -2.33 -3.55
N GLU A 21 3.32 -3.04 -4.53
CA GLU A 21 3.11 -2.78 -5.96
C GLU A 21 1.62 -2.87 -6.31
N LYS A 22 0.96 -3.98 -5.96
CA LYS A 22 -0.46 -4.19 -6.24
C LYS A 22 -1.37 -3.11 -5.64
N TYR A 23 -1.11 -2.68 -4.40
CA TYR A 23 -1.90 -1.63 -3.76
C TYR A 23 -1.59 -0.25 -4.34
N SER A 24 -0.34 0.01 -4.72
CA SER A 24 0.07 1.26 -5.37
C SER A 24 -0.57 1.40 -6.75
N GLU A 25 -0.62 0.34 -7.55
CA GLU A 25 -1.35 0.33 -8.83
C GLU A 25 -2.85 0.57 -8.64
N LYS A 26 -3.46 -0.06 -7.64
CA LYS A 26 -4.88 0.16 -7.31
C LYS A 26 -5.14 1.62 -6.91
N LEU A 27 -4.25 2.21 -6.11
CA LEU A 27 -4.34 3.62 -5.73
C LEU A 27 -4.21 4.52 -6.95
N ALA A 28 -3.26 4.26 -7.84
CA ALA A 28 -3.08 5.00 -9.08
C ALA A 28 -4.33 4.93 -9.97
N LYS A 29 -4.91 3.73 -10.16
CA LYS A 29 -6.16 3.53 -10.91
C LYS A 29 -7.34 4.31 -10.29
N LYS A 30 -7.49 4.29 -8.96
CA LYS A 30 -8.54 5.04 -8.26
C LYS A 30 -8.33 6.56 -8.34
N LYS A 31 -7.09 7.05 -8.23
CA LYS A 31 -6.77 8.48 -8.39
C LYS A 31 -7.00 8.98 -9.81
N LEU A 32 -6.69 8.16 -10.83
CA LEU A 32 -7.05 8.45 -12.21
C LEU A 32 -8.58 8.54 -12.39
N GLY A 33 -9.31 7.58 -11.84
CA GLY A 33 -10.77 7.60 -11.78
C GLY A 33 -11.31 8.87 -11.11
N TYR A 34 -10.74 9.29 -9.97
CA TYR A 34 -11.10 10.55 -9.31
C TYR A 34 -10.96 11.77 -10.24
N GLY A 35 -9.89 11.83 -11.05
CA GLY A 35 -9.70 12.91 -12.02
C GLY A 35 -10.71 12.94 -13.17
N ASP A 36 -11.34 11.80 -13.49
CA ASP A 36 -12.43 11.71 -14.48
C ASP A 36 -13.81 11.93 -13.85
N VAL A 37 -13.96 11.55 -12.57
CA VAL A 37 -15.18 11.73 -11.79
C VAL A 37 -15.38 13.18 -11.37
N VAL A 38 -14.33 13.93 -11.05
CA VAL A 38 -14.43 15.39 -10.84
C VAL A 38 -14.78 16.10 -12.16
N ARG A 39 -14.42 15.52 -13.32
CA ARG A 39 -14.76 16.07 -14.64
C ARG A 39 -16.17 15.73 -15.11
N THR A 40 -16.80 14.70 -14.55
CA THR A 40 -18.17 14.28 -14.87
C THR A 40 -19.09 14.59 -13.69
N ARG A 41 -20.35 14.92 -13.96
CA ARG A 41 -21.26 15.56 -12.99
C ARG A 41 -21.79 14.63 -11.87
N PHE A 42 -21.00 13.65 -11.42
CA PHE A 42 -21.39 12.75 -10.33
C PHE A 42 -21.30 13.50 -8.99
N GLY A 43 -22.39 13.48 -8.22
CA GLY A 43 -22.54 14.29 -7.01
C GLY A 43 -21.62 13.88 -5.86
N ASP A 44 -21.57 14.76 -4.84
CA ASP A 44 -20.65 14.76 -3.69
C ASP A 44 -20.44 13.37 -3.03
N SER A 45 -21.48 12.53 -2.98
CA SER A 45 -21.40 11.19 -2.38
C SER A 45 -20.42 10.24 -3.08
N TYR A 46 -20.23 10.36 -4.40
CA TYR A 46 -19.31 9.48 -5.12
C TYR A 46 -17.86 9.96 -5.01
N SER A 47 -17.63 11.27 -4.96
CA SER A 47 -16.31 11.84 -4.65
C SER A 47 -15.87 11.51 -3.23
N ASP A 48 -16.77 11.53 -2.26
CA ASP A 48 -16.46 11.18 -0.86
C ASP A 48 -16.08 9.70 -0.73
N GLN A 49 -16.85 8.80 -1.38
CA GLN A 49 -16.52 7.38 -1.38
C GLN A 49 -15.18 7.08 -2.05
N LEU A 50 -14.88 7.75 -3.17
CA LEU A 50 -13.58 7.60 -3.83
C LEU A 50 -12.44 8.13 -2.96
N ARG A 51 -12.65 9.25 -2.25
CA ARG A 51 -11.67 9.81 -1.32
C ARG A 51 -11.40 8.84 -0.17
N ASP A 52 -12.44 8.30 0.45
CA ASP A 52 -12.33 7.33 1.54
C ASP A 52 -11.60 6.05 1.08
N ASP A 53 -11.94 5.53 -0.10
CA ASP A 53 -11.25 4.39 -0.71
C ASP A 53 -9.77 4.68 -0.96
N THR A 54 -9.42 5.89 -1.44
CA THR A 54 -8.01 6.27 -1.65
C THR A 54 -7.25 6.41 -0.33
N ASN A 55 -7.88 6.99 0.70
CA ASN A 55 -7.29 7.10 2.04
C ASN A 55 -7.04 5.71 2.65
N ALA A 56 -7.99 4.79 2.51
CA ALA A 56 -7.84 3.42 2.99
C ALA A 56 -6.67 2.70 2.30
N LEU A 57 -6.51 2.87 0.99
CA LEU A 57 -5.38 2.30 0.26
C LEU A 57 -4.04 2.92 0.68
N GLU A 58 -3.99 4.23 0.94
CA GLU A 58 -2.78 4.89 1.45
C GLU A 58 -2.39 4.40 2.85
N LEU A 59 -3.36 4.17 3.73
CA LEU A 59 -3.11 3.58 5.05
C LEU A 59 -2.51 2.16 4.93
N VAL A 60 -3.06 1.32 4.06
CA VAL A 60 -2.52 -0.04 3.82
C VAL A 60 -1.11 0.02 3.26
N ILE A 61 -0.84 0.91 2.29
CA ILE A 61 0.49 1.11 1.72
C ILE A 61 1.50 1.55 2.79
N ASN A 62 1.12 2.49 3.65
CA ASN A 62 1.99 2.98 4.72
C ASN A 62 2.29 1.87 5.74
N SER A 63 1.29 1.08 6.12
CA SER A 63 1.49 -0.08 7.00
C SER A 63 2.46 -1.11 6.41
N ILE A 64 2.36 -1.40 5.10
CA ILE A 64 3.29 -2.30 4.40
C ILE A 64 4.72 -1.73 4.40
N LYS A 65 4.88 -0.42 4.15
CA LYS A 65 6.19 0.26 4.19
C LYS A 65 6.82 0.22 5.58
N GLU A 66 6.03 0.43 6.63
CA GLU A 66 6.49 0.31 8.01
C GLU A 66 6.92 -1.12 8.35
N GLU A 67 6.17 -2.14 7.89
CA GLU A 67 6.55 -3.54 8.08
C GLU A 67 7.85 -3.89 7.33
N LEU A 68 8.02 -3.38 6.11
CA LEU A 68 9.27 -3.53 5.34
C LEU A 68 10.45 -2.86 6.04
N ASP A 69 10.28 -1.63 6.53
CA ASP A 69 11.31 -0.90 7.26
C ASP A 69 11.69 -1.62 8.56
N ALA A 70 10.71 -2.14 9.29
CA ALA A 70 10.95 -2.96 10.48
C ALA A 70 11.72 -4.24 10.13
N LEU A 71 11.37 -4.94 9.05
CA LEU A 71 12.08 -6.15 8.63
C LEU A 71 13.53 -5.85 8.20
N ASN A 72 13.76 -4.75 7.50
CA ASN A 72 15.07 -4.29 7.06
C ASN A 72 15.95 -3.81 8.23
N LYS A 73 15.38 -3.08 9.21
CA LYS A 73 16.11 -2.65 10.42
C LYS A 73 16.55 -3.82 11.31
N VAL A 74 15.84 -4.96 11.27
CA VAL A 74 16.21 -6.17 12.02
C VAL A 74 17.28 -6.98 11.26
N VAL A 75 17.64 -6.62 10.02
CA VAL A 75 18.84 -7.12 9.36
C VAL A 75 19.94 -6.08 9.61
N PRO A 76 20.86 -6.30 10.57
CA PRO A 76 22.02 -5.43 10.67
C PRO A 76 22.78 -5.55 9.35
N ASN A 77 22.81 -4.46 8.57
CA ASN A 77 23.77 -4.30 7.49
C ASN A 77 25.14 -4.56 8.09
N LYS A 78 25.76 -5.68 7.69
CA LYS A 78 27.09 -6.08 8.12
C LYS A 78 27.96 -6.27 6.89
#